data_AF-A0A973GXU2-F1
#
_entry.id   AF-A0A973GXU2-F1
#
_cell.length_a   1.000
_cell.length_b   1.000
_cell.length_c   1.000
_cell.angle_alpha   90.00
_cell.angle_beta   90.00
_cell.angle_gamma   90.00
#
_symmetry.space_group_name_H-M   'P 1'
#
loop_
_entity.id
_entity.type
_entity.pdbx_description
1 polymer ?
#
loop_
_entity_poly.entity_id
_entity_poly.type
_entity_poly.pdbx_seq_one_letter_code
_entity_poly.pdbx_strand_id
1 'polypeptide(L)' 'KLKALLRERGVGILTVKKRGSAVEPEELRRKALPKSNGKAEATVFLTRVAGAPTMLIGAPA' A
#
# COMPACT_ATOMS: atom_id res chain seq x y z
N LYS A 1 1.89 10.49 -2.70
CA LYS A 1 0.85 10.07 -3.69
C LYS A 1 0.02 8.87 -3.22
N LEU A 2 0.60 7.77 -2.72
CA LEU A 2 -0.16 6.60 -2.22
C LEU A 2 -1.31 6.96 -1.25
N LYS A 3 -1.03 7.76 -0.22
CA LYS A 3 -2.04 8.17 0.76
C LYS A 3 -3.27 8.87 0.15
N ALA A 4 -3.08 9.67 -0.90
CA ALA A 4 -4.18 10.34 -1.59
C ALA A 4 -5.05 9.32 -2.35
N LEU A 5 -4.41 8.40 -3.10
CA LEU A 5 -5.10 7.31 -3.79
C LEU A 5 -5.88 6.40 -2.84
N LEU A 6 -5.30 6.06 -1.69
CA LEU A 6 -5.98 5.26 -0.67
C LEU A 6 -7.17 6.02 -0.04
N ARG A 7 -7.03 7.33 0.15
CA ARG A 7 -8.12 8.17 0.66
C ARG A 7 -9.28 8.27 -0.34
N GLU A 8 -8.99 8.51 -1.60
CA GLU A 8 -9.99 8.56 -2.68
C GLU A 8 -10.73 7.23 -2.83
N ARG A 9 -10.04 6.12 -2.63
CA ARG A 9 -10.62 4.76 -2.65
C ARG A 9 -11.29 4.35 -1.33
N GLY A 10 -11.29 5.21 -0.31
CA GLY A 10 -11.87 4.90 1.00
C GLY A 10 -11.25 3.69 1.68
N VAL A 11 -9.94 3.49 1.54
CA VAL A 11 -9.23 2.33 2.12
C VAL A 11 -8.93 2.57 3.60
N GLY A 12 -9.43 1.69 4.46
CA GLY A 12 -9.09 1.65 5.89
C GLY A 12 -8.36 0.37 6.31
N ILE A 13 -8.29 -0.64 5.44
CA ILE A 13 -7.53 -1.86 5.68
C ILE A 13 -6.50 -2.01 4.55
N LEU A 14 -5.22 -1.98 4.90
CA LEU A 14 -4.13 -2.06 3.93
C LEU A 14 -3.30 -3.30 4.19
N THR A 15 -3.16 -4.19 3.22
CA THR A 15 -2.21 -5.30 3.28
C THR A 15 -0.94 -4.92 2.51
N VAL A 16 0.24 -5.16 3.07
CA VAL A 16 1.51 -4.83 2.42
C VAL A 16 2.34 -6.10 2.22
N LYS A 17 2.75 -6.36 0.98
CA LYS A 17 3.60 -7.51 0.60
C LYS A 17 4.92 -6.98 0.05
N LYS A 18 6.06 -7.42 0.59
CA LYS A 18 7.42 -6.98 0.14
C LYS A 18 8.22 -8.09 -0.53
N ARG A 19 8.96 -7.74 -1.59
CA ARG A 19 9.97 -8.55 -2.30
C ARG A 19 11.12 -7.64 -2.75
N GLY A 20 12.29 -7.76 -2.13
CA GLY A 20 13.48 -6.96 -2.51
C GLY A 20 13.36 -5.45 -2.25
N SER A 21 12.48 -5.04 -1.32
CA SER A 21 12.33 -3.67 -0.83
C SER A 21 12.84 -3.56 0.61
N ALA A 22 13.57 -2.48 0.91
CA ALA A 22 14.09 -2.17 2.25
C ALA A 22 13.04 -1.48 3.16
N VAL A 23 11.85 -1.19 2.63
CA VAL A 23 10.78 -0.54 3.39
C VAL A 23 10.11 -1.54 4.33
N GLU A 24 9.99 -1.18 5.61
CA GLU A 24 9.26 -2.00 6.57
C GLU A 24 7.74 -1.88 6.38
N PRO A 25 7.01 -3.01 6.25
CA PRO A 25 5.58 -3.00 5.97
C PRO A 25 4.74 -2.19 6.97
N GLU A 26 5.07 -2.31 8.26
CA GLU A 26 4.35 -1.63 9.34
C GLU A 26 4.60 -0.12 9.38
N GLU A 27 5.79 0.32 8.97
CA GLU A 27 6.07 1.74 8.81
C GLU A 27 5.30 2.32 7.62
N LEU A 28 5.30 1.60 6.49
CA LEU A 28 4.55 2.02 5.31
C LEU A 28 3.06 2.10 5.59
N ARG A 29 2.49 1.10 6.26
CA ARG A 29 1.08 1.11 6.70
C ARG A 29 0.76 2.37 7.48
N ARG A 30 1.53 2.67 8.53
CA ARG A 30 1.32 3.87 9.37
C ARG A 30 1.40 5.18 8.58
N LYS A 31 2.31 5.28 7.60
CA LYS A 31 2.47 6.47 6.77
C LYS A 31 1.39 6.59 5.67
N ALA A 32 0.95 5.48 5.10
CA ALA A 32 0.11 5.43 3.92
C ALA A 32 -1.38 5.38 4.22
N LEU A 33 -1.80 4.71 5.30
CA LEU A 33 -3.22 4.63 5.68
C LEU A 33 -3.76 6.03 6.04
N PRO A 34 -4.85 6.48 5.38
CA PRO A 34 -5.56 7.68 5.80
C PRO A 34 -6.14 7.50 7.20
N LYS A 35 -6.13 8.55 8.03
CA LYS A 35 -6.78 8.52 9.36
C LYS A 35 -8.31 8.42 9.26
N SER A 36 -8.87 8.85 8.12
CA SER A 36 -10.27 8.63 7.78
C SER A 36 -10.43 7.17 7.37
N ASN A 37 -10.81 6.32 8.33
CA ASN A 37 -11.01 4.89 8.14
C ASN A 37 -12.23 4.65 7.24
N GLY A 38 -12.00 4.41 5.95
CA GLY A 38 -13.03 3.84 5.10
C GLY A 38 -13.08 2.32 5.24
N LYS A 39 -14.13 1.67 4.73
CA LYS A 39 -14.31 0.21 4.86
C LYS A 39 -13.61 -0.58 3.75
N ALA A 40 -13.08 0.10 2.74
CA ALA A 40 -12.45 -0.59 1.62
C ALA A 40 -11.09 -1.17 2.03
N GLU A 41 -10.73 -2.23 1.35
CA GLU A 41 -9.48 -2.95 1.55
C GLU A 41 -8.61 -2.85 0.30
N ALA A 42 -7.29 -2.80 0.48
CA ALA A 42 -6.36 -2.85 -0.64
C ALA A 42 -5.08 -3.60 -0.28
N THR A 43 -4.46 -4.22 -1.29
CA THR A 43 -3.13 -4.81 -1.16
C THR A 43 -2.11 -3.98 -1.92
N VAL A 44 -1.01 -3.62 -1.26
CA VAL A 44 0.14 -2.95 -1.86
C VAL A 44 1.31 -3.91 -1.94
N PHE A 45 1.87 -4.05 -3.14
CA PHE A 45 3.08 -4.83 -3.37
C PHE A 45 4.27 -3.89 -3.53
N LEU A 46 5.28 -4.05 -2.68
CA LEU A 46 6.57 -3.41 -2.81
C LEU A 46 7.53 -4.41 -3.46
N THR A 47 7.84 -4.18 -4.73
CA THR A 47 8.64 -5.13 -5.52
C THR A 47 9.60 -4.40 -6.44
N ARG A 48 10.35 -5.14 -7.25
CA ARG A 48 11.13 -4.60 -8.35
C ARG A 48 10.55 -5.07 -9.68
N VAL A 49 10.41 -4.15 -10.63
CA VAL A 49 10.05 -4.45 -12.02
C VAL A 49 11.20 -3.96 -12.88
N ALA A 50 11.78 -4.84 -13.70
CA ALA A 50 12.98 -4.57 -14.49
C ALA A 50 14.14 -3.94 -13.66
N GLY A 51 14.33 -4.42 -12.41
CA GLY A 51 15.36 -3.92 -11.49
C GLY A 51 14.98 -2.64 -10.72
N ALA A 52 13.96 -1.91 -11.15
CA ALA A 52 13.53 -0.66 -10.55
C ALA A 52 12.52 -0.88 -9.40
N PRO A 53 12.66 -0.19 -8.24
CA PRO A 53 11.67 -0.23 -7.17
C PRO A 53 10.29 0.23 -7.66
N THR A 54 9.27 -0.61 -7.45
CA THR A 54 7.91 -0.40 -7.96
C THR A 54 6.89 -0.72 -6.89
N MET A 55 5.81 0.06 -6.86
CA MET A 55 4.65 -0.16 -6.00
C MET A 55 3.42 -0.48 -6.86
N LEU A 56 2.78 -1.61 -6.57
CA LEU A 56 1.53 -2.01 -7.23
C LEU A 56 0.40 -2.01 -6.20
N ILE A 57 -0.80 -1.60 -6.62
CA ILE A 57 -2.01 -1.61 -5.80
C ILE A 57 -3.01 -2.56 -6.45
N GLY A 58 -3.53 -3.51 -5.69
CA GLY A 58 -4.55 -4.45 -6.12
C GLY A 58 -5.71 -4.55 -5.13
N ALA A 59 -6.79 -5.18 -5.59
CA ALA A 59 -7.89 -5.59 -4.73
C ALA A 59 -7.43 -6.71 -3.76
N PRO A 60 -8.14 -6.93 -2.65
CA PRO A 60 -7.97 -8.12 -1.82
C PRO A 60 -8.20 -9.39 -2.65
N ALA A 61 -7.58 -10.49 -2.21
CA ALA A 61 -7.81 -11.82 -2.76
C ALA A 61 -8.98 -12.49 -2.05
#